data_AF-A0A8T6BFK7-F1
#
_entry.id   AF-A0A8T6BFK7-F1
#
_cell.length_a   1.000
_cell.length_b   1.000
_cell.length_c   1.000
_cell.angle_alpha   90.00
_cell.angle_beta   90.00
_cell.angle_gamma   90.00
#
_symmetry.space_group_name_H-M   'P 1'
#
loop_
_entity.id
_entity.type
_entity.pdbx_description
1 polymer ?
#
loop_
_entity_poly.entity_id
_entity_poly.type
_entity_poly.pdbx_seq_one_letter_code
_entity_poly.pdbx_strand_id
1 'polypeptide(L)'
;MLDDDEADQAHRAPELSPDVQALINNGLEFLDKAREELEAAKPKFSVVSFWTAVEILLKVPLVHEHWTLACSGKKIVRSKYVAGDFQSVTYDETCARLGDILEKPLPRETMAFFDKVRQHRNRVVHFYHPSFSDAEQEQIQREQADAWFALNRLMRDDWKSLFGVRLRQKLAGNETMMLRGNEFYAAARLRQIQSEVDSLVRNNVDVHECYQCKQKASVTLTEPDVDPRYVLQNTTCLNRHG
;
A
#
# COMPACT_ATOMS: atom_id res chain seq x y z
N MET A 1 37.43 13.10 -34.21
CA MET A 1 37.41 12.23 -33.03
C MET A 1 36.83 13.08 -31.92
N LEU A 2 35.50 13.07 -31.83
CA LEU A 2 34.78 13.68 -30.73
C LEU A 2 34.43 12.50 -29.82
N ASP A 3 34.82 12.60 -28.56
CA ASP A 3 34.73 11.52 -27.58
C ASP A 3 33.28 11.06 -27.43
N ASP A 4 33.04 9.78 -27.74
CA ASP A 4 31.74 9.09 -27.65
C ASP A 4 31.33 8.75 -26.20
N ASP A 5 32.03 9.27 -25.19
CA ASP A 5 31.85 8.91 -23.77
C ASP A 5 30.86 9.81 -23.00
N GLU A 6 30.34 10.89 -23.58
CA GLU A 6 29.38 11.79 -22.91
C GLU A 6 27.90 11.43 -23.12
N ALA A 7 27.59 10.44 -23.97
CA ALA A 7 26.20 10.12 -24.35
C ALA A 7 25.50 9.05 -23.50
N ASP A 8 26.18 8.44 -22.51
CA ASP A 8 25.63 7.28 -21.76
C ASP A 8 25.28 7.58 -20.28
N GLN A 9 25.11 8.86 -19.91
CA GLN A 9 24.51 9.24 -18.62
C GLN A 9 22.98 9.41 -18.70
N ALA A 10 22.32 8.52 -19.45
CA ALA A 10 20.87 8.43 -19.51
C ALA A 10 20.31 7.95 -18.15
N HIS A 11 19.99 8.90 -17.27
CA HIS A 11 19.00 8.82 -16.19
C HIS A 11 18.94 7.46 -15.46
N ARG A 12 20.02 7.08 -14.79
CA ARG A 12 19.92 6.08 -13.72
C ARG A 12 19.12 6.74 -12.60
N ALA A 13 17.92 6.23 -12.31
CA ALA A 13 17.13 6.69 -11.17
C ALA A 13 18.04 6.72 -9.93
N PRO A 14 18.05 7.79 -9.13
CA PRO A 14 18.95 7.88 -7.99
C PRO A 14 18.78 6.64 -7.11
N GLU A 15 19.87 5.93 -6.87
CA GLU A 15 19.84 4.76 -6.00
C GLU A 15 19.41 5.21 -4.60
N LEU A 16 18.40 4.53 -4.05
CA LEU A 16 17.92 4.81 -2.70
C LEU A 16 19.07 4.65 -1.71
N SER A 17 19.14 5.54 -0.72
CA SER A 17 20.11 5.37 0.35
C SER A 17 19.85 4.06 1.12
N PRO A 18 20.88 3.43 1.71
CA PRO A 18 20.71 2.21 2.51
C PRO A 18 19.67 2.36 3.64
N ASP A 19 19.60 3.53 4.26
CA ASP A 19 18.63 3.85 5.32
C ASP A 19 17.18 3.79 4.79
N VAL A 20 16.93 4.36 3.60
CA VAL A 20 15.61 4.34 2.97
C VAL A 20 15.23 2.92 2.56
N GLN A 21 16.16 2.16 1.98
CA GLN A 21 15.93 0.77 1.60
C GLN A 21 15.62 -0.11 2.81
N ALA A 22 16.33 0.07 3.92
CA ALA A 22 16.09 -0.66 5.16
C ALA A 22 14.71 -0.32 5.76
N LEU A 23 14.32 0.95 5.75
CA LEU A 23 13.01 1.39 6.25
C LEU A 23 11.86 0.82 5.40
N ILE A 24 12.02 0.82 4.08
CA ILE A 24 11.09 0.18 3.15
C ILE A 24 10.96 -1.31 3.46
N ASN A 25 12.08 -2.03 3.55
CA ASN A 25 12.07 -3.47 3.82
C ASN A 25 11.38 -3.79 5.14
N ASN A 26 11.68 -3.05 6.20
CA ASN A 26 11.04 -3.19 7.50
C ASN A 26 9.51 -2.98 7.43
N GLY A 27 9.07 -1.90 6.77
CA GLY A 27 7.65 -1.64 6.57
C GLY A 27 6.93 -2.77 5.82
N LEU A 28 7.59 -3.36 4.81
CA LEU A 28 7.07 -4.48 4.04
C LEU A 28 7.06 -5.80 4.83
N GLU A 29 8.02 -6.03 5.72
CA GLU A 29 8.03 -7.20 6.60
C GLU A 29 6.83 -7.16 7.55
N PHE A 30 6.50 -6.00 8.12
CA PHE A 30 5.27 -5.83 8.92
C PHE A 30 4.00 -5.99 8.08
N LEU A 31 4.03 -5.54 6.82
CA LEU A 31 2.92 -5.70 5.89
C LEU A 31 2.69 -7.18 5.53
N ASP A 32 3.78 -7.92 5.25
CA ASP A 32 3.77 -9.37 5.03
C ASP A 32 3.29 -10.10 6.30
N LYS A 33 3.72 -9.66 7.49
CA LYS A 33 3.28 -10.22 8.77
C LYS A 33 1.79 -10.06 9.01
N ALA A 34 1.25 -8.88 8.70
CA ALA A 34 -0.17 -8.61 8.83
C ALA A 34 -1.01 -9.55 7.95
N ARG A 35 -0.55 -9.86 6.74
CA ARG A 35 -1.18 -10.88 5.86
C ARG A 35 -1.17 -12.25 6.53
N GLU A 36 0.00 -12.74 6.96
CA GLU A 36 0.13 -14.06 7.58
C GLU A 36 -0.78 -14.21 8.80
N GLU A 37 -0.95 -13.14 9.57
CA GLU A 37 -1.85 -13.12 10.72
C GLU A 37 -3.33 -13.17 10.31
N LEU A 38 -3.72 -12.58 9.18
CA LEU A 38 -5.08 -12.76 8.64
C LEU A 38 -5.31 -14.20 8.18
N GLU A 39 -4.36 -14.76 7.44
CA GLU A 39 -4.42 -16.16 6.97
C GLU A 39 -4.50 -17.15 8.14
N ALA A 40 -3.84 -16.83 9.26
CA ALA A 40 -3.90 -17.61 10.49
C ALA A 40 -5.14 -17.33 11.37
N ALA A 41 -6.14 -16.60 10.87
CA ALA A 41 -7.35 -16.19 11.60
C ALA A 41 -7.05 -15.41 12.90
N LYS A 42 -6.05 -14.52 12.86
CA LYS A 42 -5.59 -13.68 13.97
C LYS A 42 -5.77 -12.18 13.66
N PRO A 43 -7.00 -11.70 13.43
CA PRO A 43 -7.25 -10.31 12.99
C PRO A 43 -6.75 -9.26 14.00
N LYS A 44 -6.77 -9.57 15.30
CA LYS A 44 -6.25 -8.68 16.35
C LYS A 44 -4.77 -8.35 16.18
N PHE A 45 -3.97 -9.38 15.92
CA PHE A 45 -2.53 -9.22 15.73
C PHE A 45 -2.25 -8.57 14.38
N SER A 46 -3.01 -8.97 13.35
CA SER A 46 -2.90 -8.39 12.01
C SER A 46 -3.06 -6.87 12.01
N VAL A 47 -4.03 -6.32 12.75
CA VAL A 47 -4.22 -4.87 12.85
C VAL A 47 -3.01 -4.18 13.46
N VAL A 48 -2.36 -4.79 14.45
CA VAL A 48 -1.16 -4.24 15.08
C VAL A 48 -0.02 -4.20 14.07
N SER A 49 0.27 -5.34 13.43
CA SER A 49 1.31 -5.45 12.40
C SER A 49 1.07 -4.50 11.23
N PHE A 50 -0.18 -4.41 10.77
CA PHE A 50 -0.56 -3.55 9.66
C PHE A 50 -0.42 -2.07 10.01
N TRP A 51 -0.86 -1.66 11.21
CA TRP A 51 -0.66 -0.28 11.65
C TRP A 51 0.82 0.07 11.77
N THR A 52 1.65 -0.84 12.28
CA THR A 52 3.11 -0.64 12.30
C THR A 52 3.66 -0.47 10.88
N ALA A 53 3.20 -1.26 9.91
CA ALA A 53 3.58 -1.09 8.50
C ALA A 53 3.20 0.29 7.96
N VAL A 54 1.96 0.76 8.22
CA VAL A 54 1.51 2.11 7.84
C VAL A 54 2.43 3.18 8.45
N GLU A 55 2.69 3.10 9.76
CA GLU A 55 3.55 4.09 10.44
C GLU A 55 4.97 4.14 9.87
N ILE A 56 5.53 3.01 9.46
CA ILE A 56 6.87 2.93 8.87
C ILE A 56 6.85 3.46 7.44
N LEU A 57 5.93 2.97 6.60
CA LEU A 57 5.90 3.26 5.17
C LEU A 57 5.54 4.72 4.88
N LEU A 58 4.68 5.36 5.69
CA LEU A 58 4.40 6.80 5.56
C LEU A 58 5.63 7.69 5.83
N LYS A 59 6.66 7.18 6.53
CA LYS A 59 7.90 7.91 6.80
C LYS A 59 8.96 7.73 5.72
N VAL A 60 8.76 6.81 4.77
CA VAL A 60 9.71 6.57 3.67
C VAL A 60 9.95 7.84 2.84
N PRO A 61 8.92 8.58 2.37
CA PRO A 61 9.15 9.84 1.65
C PRO A 61 9.89 10.88 2.49
N LEU A 62 9.61 10.94 3.80
CA LEU A 62 10.27 11.87 4.71
C LEU A 62 11.77 11.56 4.85
N VAL A 63 12.13 10.30 5.08
CA VAL A 63 13.53 9.89 5.24
C VAL A 63 14.29 9.99 3.92
N HIS A 64 13.61 9.76 2.80
CA HIS A 64 14.19 9.97 1.48
C HIS A 64 14.56 11.44 1.23
N GLU A 65 13.72 12.38 1.67
CA GLU A 65 14.05 13.81 1.62
C GLU A 65 15.18 14.15 2.59
N HIS A 66 14.98 13.86 3.88
CA HIS A 66 16.03 13.99 4.89
C HIS A 66 15.66 13.21 6.17
N TRP A 67 16.59 12.41 6.68
CA TRP A 67 16.36 11.54 7.85
C TRP A 67 15.80 12.26 9.10
N THR A 68 16.13 13.54 9.32
CA THR A 68 15.60 14.32 10.46
C THR A 68 14.09 14.51 10.39
N LEU A 69 13.48 14.39 9.21
CA LEU A 69 12.04 14.50 9.03
C LEU A 69 11.28 13.31 9.63
N ALA A 70 11.96 12.21 9.98
CA ALA A 70 11.36 11.14 10.78
C ALA A 70 11.50 11.37 12.30
N CYS A 71 12.26 12.37 12.74
CA CYS A 71 12.48 12.66 14.16
C CYS A 71 11.58 13.81 14.65
N SER A 72 11.08 13.67 15.87
CA SER A 72 10.43 14.74 16.62
C SER A 72 11.41 15.42 17.59
N GLY A 73 11.09 16.64 18.03
CA GLY A 73 11.91 17.42 18.95
C GLY A 73 12.98 18.32 18.31
N LYS A 74 13.71 19.09 19.15
CA LYS A 74 14.60 20.20 18.74
C LYS A 74 16.10 19.86 18.70
N LYS A 75 16.53 18.73 19.32
CA LYS A 75 17.96 18.34 19.43
C LYS A 75 18.18 16.97 18.80
N ILE A 76 18.01 16.92 17.49
CA ILE A 76 18.14 15.69 16.70
C ILE A 76 19.63 15.43 16.43
N VAL A 77 20.13 14.24 16.77
CA VAL A 77 21.54 13.86 16.65
C VAL A 77 21.66 12.62 15.76
N ARG A 78 22.54 12.65 14.75
CA ARG A 78 22.67 11.57 13.75
C ARG A 78 23.06 10.22 14.38
N SER A 79 24.00 10.20 15.32
CA SER A 79 24.41 8.96 15.99
C SER A 79 23.28 8.31 16.79
N LYS A 80 22.42 9.11 17.41
CA LYS A 80 21.23 8.64 18.13
C LYS A 80 20.16 8.08 17.18
N TYR A 81 19.93 8.74 16.04
CA TYR A 81 19.03 8.23 15.01
C TYR A 81 19.46 6.85 14.50
N VAL A 82 20.75 6.69 14.14
CA VAL A 82 21.30 5.41 13.66
C VAL A 82 21.19 4.31 14.72
N ALA A 83 21.31 4.66 16.01
CA ALA A 83 21.14 3.73 17.13
C ALA A 83 19.67 3.42 17.48
N GLY A 84 18.70 4.09 16.83
CA GLY A 84 17.27 3.98 17.19
C GLY A 84 16.87 4.72 18.47
N ASP A 85 17.80 5.45 19.11
CA ASP A 85 17.56 6.25 20.32
C ASP A 85 17.04 7.65 19.95
N PHE A 86 15.89 7.71 19.29
CA PHE A 86 15.25 8.97 18.92
C PHE A 86 13.75 8.91 19.10
N GLN A 87 13.14 10.07 19.32
CA GLN A 87 11.69 10.20 19.28
C GLN A 87 11.25 10.27 17.82
N SER A 88 10.52 9.28 17.36
CA SER A 88 9.91 9.30 16.03
C SER A 88 8.76 10.30 15.98
N VAL A 89 8.51 10.87 14.79
CA VAL A 89 7.27 11.62 14.52
C VAL A 89 6.04 10.74 14.70
N THR A 90 4.96 11.34 15.20
CA THR A 90 3.63 10.73 15.27
C THR A 90 3.00 10.60 13.88
N TYR A 91 1.89 9.87 13.77
CA TYR A 91 1.10 9.82 12.53
C TYR A 91 0.65 11.22 12.07
N ASP A 92 0.12 12.04 12.97
CA ASP A 92 -0.36 13.39 12.63
C ASP A 92 0.80 14.29 12.18
N GLU A 93 1.95 14.23 12.88
CA GLU A 93 3.17 14.93 12.47
C GLU A 93 3.68 14.43 11.10
N THR A 94 3.56 13.14 10.82
CA THR A 94 3.94 12.55 9.52
C THR A 94 3.06 13.12 8.41
N CYS A 95 1.74 13.11 8.59
CA CYS A 95 0.78 13.67 7.63
C CYS A 95 1.02 15.17 7.39
N ALA A 96 1.27 15.93 8.45
CA ALA A 96 1.59 17.36 8.34
C ALA A 96 2.88 17.57 7.54
N ARG A 97 3.96 16.83 7.83
CA ARG A 97 5.23 16.95 7.10
C ARG A 97 5.11 16.53 5.63
N LEU A 98 4.33 15.50 5.32
CA LEU A 98 4.05 15.11 3.94
C LEU A 98 3.36 16.26 3.16
N GLY A 99 2.40 16.95 3.77
CA GLY A 99 1.71 18.08 3.16
C GLY A 99 2.55 19.36 3.10
N ASP A 100 3.09 19.79 4.24
CA ASP A 100 3.69 21.11 4.41
C ASP A 100 5.13 21.20 3.90
N ILE A 101 5.88 20.09 3.91
CA ILE A 101 7.30 20.06 3.52
C ILE A 101 7.47 19.42 2.15
N LEU A 102 6.82 18.27 1.90
CA LEU A 102 6.96 17.57 0.62
C LEU A 102 5.91 17.96 -0.42
N GLU A 103 4.96 18.84 -0.07
CA GLU A 103 3.85 19.27 -0.94
C GLU A 103 3.03 18.09 -1.49
N LYS A 104 2.96 17.00 -0.72
CA LYS A 104 2.28 15.75 -1.06
C LYS A 104 1.33 15.33 0.06
N PRO A 105 0.27 16.11 0.33
CA PRO A 105 -0.69 15.80 1.39
C PRO A 105 -1.40 14.48 1.09
N LEU A 106 -1.67 13.69 2.14
CA LEU A 106 -2.50 12.50 1.99
C LEU A 106 -3.96 12.90 1.69
N PRO A 107 -4.67 12.15 0.83
CA PRO A 107 -6.10 12.35 0.64
C PRO A 107 -6.87 12.20 1.97
N ARG A 108 -7.86 13.06 2.21
CA ARG A 108 -8.68 13.04 3.44
C ARG A 108 -9.33 11.67 3.69
N GLU A 109 -9.77 11.02 2.63
CA GLU A 109 -10.35 9.68 2.68
C GLU A 109 -9.32 8.63 3.12
N THR A 110 -8.11 8.67 2.57
CA THR A 110 -6.99 7.81 2.98
C THR A 110 -6.66 7.99 4.46
N MET A 111 -6.63 9.24 4.94
CA MET A 111 -6.42 9.52 6.36
C MET A 111 -7.53 8.93 7.24
N ALA A 112 -8.78 8.97 6.79
CA ALA A 112 -9.90 8.40 7.52
C ALA A 112 -9.82 6.87 7.63
N PHE A 113 -9.38 6.18 6.57
CA PHE A 113 -9.13 4.73 6.62
C PHE A 113 -8.03 4.37 7.62
N PHE A 114 -6.92 5.11 7.60
CA PHE A 114 -5.83 4.91 8.56
C PHE A 114 -6.24 5.21 10.00
N ASP A 115 -7.06 6.24 10.22
CA ASP A 115 -7.51 6.58 11.56
C ASP A 115 -8.36 5.47 12.19
N LYS A 116 -9.24 4.83 11.42
CA LYS A 116 -10.02 3.67 11.89
C LYS A 116 -9.12 2.52 12.35
N VAL A 117 -8.13 2.16 11.54
CA VAL A 117 -7.14 1.13 11.89
C VAL A 117 -6.33 1.51 13.13
N ARG A 118 -5.92 2.78 13.25
CA ARG A 118 -5.22 3.30 14.43
C ARG A 118 -6.05 3.14 15.70
N GLN A 119 -7.35 3.46 15.63
CA GLN A 119 -8.27 3.29 16.75
C GLN A 119 -8.42 1.82 17.15
N HIS A 120 -8.55 0.91 16.17
CA HIS A 120 -8.57 -0.53 16.44
C HIS A 120 -7.27 -1.02 17.08
N ARG A 121 -6.11 -0.60 16.56
CA ARG A 121 -4.80 -0.92 17.15
C ARG A 121 -4.75 -0.44 18.59
N ASN A 122 -5.17 0.79 18.87
CA ASN A 122 -5.16 1.35 20.22
C ASN A 122 -6.07 0.57 21.16
N ARG A 123 -7.26 0.18 20.68
CA ARG A 123 -8.17 -0.69 21.42
C ARG A 123 -7.51 -2.03 21.73
N VAL A 124 -6.89 -2.69 20.76
CA VAL A 124 -6.24 -4.01 20.95
C VAL A 124 -5.04 -3.94 21.89
N VAL A 125 -4.19 -2.91 21.76
CA VAL A 125 -2.93 -2.80 22.51
C VAL A 125 -3.13 -2.26 23.92
N HIS A 126 -4.01 -1.27 24.11
CA HIS A 126 -4.14 -0.56 25.37
C HIS A 126 -5.38 -0.93 26.19
N PHE A 127 -6.39 -1.55 25.59
CA PHE A 127 -7.61 -1.93 26.28
C PHE A 127 -7.78 -3.45 26.24
N TYR A 128 -7.82 -4.08 27.41
CA TYR A 128 -8.23 -5.47 27.51
C TYR A 128 -9.71 -5.56 27.12
N HIS A 129 -9.99 -5.96 25.89
CA HIS A 129 -11.34 -6.21 25.44
C HIS A 129 -11.63 -7.72 25.48
N PRO A 130 -12.75 -8.18 26.06
CA PRO A 130 -13.24 -9.53 25.78
C PRO A 130 -13.30 -9.72 24.26
N SER A 131 -13.02 -10.95 23.81
CA SER A 131 -12.99 -11.35 22.40
C SER A 131 -13.97 -10.54 21.56
N PHE A 132 -13.45 -9.82 20.55
CA PHE A 132 -14.30 -9.11 19.59
C PHE A 132 -15.40 -10.05 19.12
N SER A 133 -16.63 -9.55 19.11
CA SER A 133 -17.73 -10.27 18.46
C SER A 133 -17.40 -10.51 16.98
N ASP A 134 -18.01 -11.51 16.36
CA ASP A 134 -17.75 -11.84 14.96
C ASP A 134 -18.02 -10.64 14.04
N ALA A 135 -19.06 -9.85 14.34
CA ALA A 135 -19.38 -8.62 13.61
C ALA A 135 -18.30 -7.54 13.75
N GLU A 136 -17.71 -7.37 14.94
CA GLU A 136 -16.59 -6.45 15.14
C GLU A 136 -15.33 -6.95 14.40
N GLN A 137 -15.06 -8.25 14.41
CA GLN A 137 -13.93 -8.83 13.68
C GLN A 137 -14.08 -8.64 12.17
N GLU A 138 -15.28 -8.81 11.63
CA GLU A 138 -15.60 -8.54 10.24
C GLU A 138 -15.42 -7.05 9.91
N GLN A 139 -15.92 -6.14 10.75
CA GLN A 139 -15.74 -4.71 10.55
C GLN A 139 -14.26 -4.32 10.52
N ILE A 140 -13.47 -4.83 11.48
CA ILE A 140 -12.02 -4.60 11.55
C ILE A 140 -11.34 -5.05 10.26
N GLN A 141 -11.67 -6.24 9.75
CA GLN A 141 -11.08 -6.77 8.52
C GLN A 141 -11.45 -5.94 7.29
N ARG A 142 -12.70 -5.48 7.19
CA ARG A 142 -13.15 -4.58 6.12
C ARG A 142 -12.39 -3.25 6.15
N GLU A 143 -12.28 -2.63 7.31
CA GLU A 143 -11.60 -1.33 7.46
C GLU A 143 -10.09 -1.44 7.26
N GLN A 144 -9.49 -2.54 7.69
CA GLN A 144 -8.09 -2.86 7.39
C GLN A 144 -7.86 -3.06 5.89
N ALA A 145 -8.76 -3.75 5.19
CA ALA A 145 -8.68 -3.94 3.74
C ALA A 145 -8.76 -2.60 2.99
N ASP A 146 -9.70 -1.72 3.36
CA ASP A 146 -9.83 -0.39 2.75
C ASP A 146 -8.52 0.43 2.95
N ALA A 147 -7.96 0.40 4.16
CA ALA A 147 -6.68 1.04 4.47
C ALA A 147 -5.50 0.43 3.70
N TRP A 148 -5.47 -0.89 3.51
CA TRP A 148 -4.42 -1.57 2.74
C TRP A 148 -4.40 -1.08 1.29
N PHE A 149 -5.55 -1.03 0.62
CA PHE A 149 -5.60 -0.54 -0.75
C PHE A 149 -5.21 0.94 -0.84
N ALA A 150 -5.59 1.75 0.16
CA ALA A 150 -5.15 3.13 0.22
C ALA A 150 -3.62 3.25 0.33
N LEU A 151 -2.97 2.44 1.18
CA LEU A 151 -1.52 2.39 1.31
C LEU A 151 -0.84 1.88 0.02
N ASN A 152 -1.38 0.83 -0.58
CA ASN A 152 -0.87 0.26 -1.83
C ASN A 152 -0.91 1.29 -2.98
N ARG A 153 -1.99 2.08 -3.07
CA ARG A 153 -2.12 3.19 -4.02
C ARG A 153 -1.03 4.24 -3.82
N LEU A 154 -0.80 4.69 -2.58
CA LEU A 154 0.27 5.64 -2.27
C LEU A 154 1.64 5.12 -2.74
N MET A 155 1.96 3.86 -2.42
CA MET A 155 3.26 3.27 -2.78
C MET A 155 3.46 3.06 -4.28
N ARG A 156 2.41 2.65 -5.00
CA ARG A 156 2.49 2.32 -6.42
C ARG A 156 2.42 3.54 -7.32
N ASP A 157 1.60 4.52 -6.95
CA ASP A 157 1.22 5.61 -7.83
C ASP A 157 1.93 6.88 -7.38
N ASP A 158 1.59 7.39 -6.19
CA ASP A 158 2.09 8.67 -5.67
C ASP A 158 3.60 8.64 -5.38
N TRP A 159 4.11 7.47 -4.96
CA TRP A 159 5.51 7.26 -4.57
C TRP A 159 6.26 6.33 -5.51
N LYS A 160 5.79 6.17 -6.75
CA LYS A 160 6.36 5.25 -7.74
C LYS A 160 7.88 5.34 -7.92
N SER A 161 8.45 6.54 -7.79
CA SER A 161 9.90 6.78 -7.89
C SER A 161 10.68 6.18 -6.72
N LEU A 162 10.09 6.11 -5.53
CA LEU A 162 10.69 5.55 -4.32
C LEU A 162 10.62 4.02 -4.30
N PHE A 163 9.59 3.42 -4.90
CA PHE A 163 9.33 1.99 -4.78
C PHE A 163 9.83 1.15 -5.96
N GLY A 164 10.51 1.76 -6.96
CA GLY A 164 11.21 1.05 -8.06
C GLY A 164 10.36 0.02 -8.83
N VAL A 165 10.93 -0.64 -9.84
CA VAL A 165 10.16 -1.67 -10.59
C VAL A 165 9.97 -2.94 -9.76
N ARG A 166 11.06 -3.45 -9.15
CA ARG A 166 11.07 -4.73 -8.43
C ARG A 166 10.13 -4.74 -7.23
N LEU A 167 10.12 -3.66 -6.45
CA LEU A 167 9.31 -3.61 -5.26
C LEU A 167 7.82 -3.36 -5.58
N ARG A 168 7.50 -2.60 -6.63
CA ARG A 168 6.12 -2.58 -7.17
C ARG A 168 5.65 -3.97 -7.62
N GLN A 169 6.51 -4.78 -8.22
CA GLN A 169 6.18 -6.18 -8.55
C GLN A 169 5.92 -7.02 -7.29
N LYS A 170 6.72 -6.86 -6.23
CA LYS A 170 6.47 -7.53 -4.94
C LYS A 170 5.12 -7.11 -4.35
N LEU A 171 4.80 -5.82 -4.33
CA LEU A 171 3.50 -5.30 -3.86
C LEU A 171 2.34 -5.89 -4.66
N ALA A 172 2.49 -6.05 -5.97
CA ALA A 172 1.52 -6.71 -6.83
C ALA A 172 1.32 -8.20 -6.54
N GLY A 173 2.41 -8.91 -6.26
CA GLY A 173 2.36 -10.29 -5.80
C GLY A 173 1.57 -10.41 -4.50
N ASN A 174 1.89 -9.56 -3.52
CA ASN A 174 1.23 -9.55 -2.21
C ASN A 174 -0.27 -9.25 -2.32
N GLU A 175 -0.65 -8.25 -3.11
CA GLU A 175 -2.05 -7.91 -3.38
C GLU A 175 -2.79 -9.08 -4.04
N THR A 176 -2.16 -9.74 -5.02
CA THR A 176 -2.75 -10.92 -5.68
C THR A 176 -3.01 -12.04 -4.68
N MET A 177 -2.10 -12.28 -3.73
CA MET A 177 -2.29 -13.27 -2.67
C MET A 177 -3.47 -12.90 -1.77
N MET A 178 -3.57 -11.63 -1.35
CA MET A 178 -4.67 -11.15 -0.51
C MET A 178 -6.03 -11.29 -1.19
N LEU A 179 -6.12 -10.95 -2.48
CA LEU A 179 -7.36 -11.06 -3.25
C LEU A 179 -7.83 -12.51 -3.42
N ARG A 180 -6.91 -13.48 -3.43
CA ARG A 180 -7.23 -14.91 -3.53
C ARG A 180 -7.59 -15.53 -2.18
N GLY A 181 -6.91 -15.11 -1.12
CA GLY A 181 -7.00 -15.74 0.20
C GLY A 181 -8.01 -15.09 1.16
N ASN A 182 -8.53 -13.90 0.87
CA ASN A 182 -9.37 -13.16 1.82
C ASN A 182 -10.56 -12.46 1.14
N GLU A 183 -11.78 -12.87 1.51
CA GLU A 183 -13.02 -12.34 0.95
C GLU A 183 -13.25 -10.85 1.25
N PHE A 184 -12.79 -10.35 2.41
CA PHE A 184 -12.92 -8.93 2.78
C PHE A 184 -12.07 -8.05 1.87
N TYR A 185 -10.86 -8.52 1.53
CA TYR A 185 -9.97 -7.83 0.59
C TYR A 185 -10.51 -7.88 -0.83
N ALA A 186 -11.00 -9.05 -1.26
CA ALA A 186 -11.64 -9.18 -2.57
C ALA A 186 -12.86 -8.24 -2.70
N ALA A 187 -13.71 -8.19 -1.67
CA ALA A 187 -14.87 -7.30 -1.63
C ALA A 187 -14.48 -5.82 -1.57
N ALA A 188 -13.45 -5.45 -0.81
CA ALA A 188 -12.93 -4.09 -0.77
C ALA A 188 -12.41 -3.64 -2.15
N ARG A 189 -11.68 -4.51 -2.85
CA ARG A 189 -11.24 -4.22 -4.21
C ARG A 189 -12.42 -4.02 -5.16
N LEU A 190 -13.44 -4.88 -5.09
CA LEU A 190 -14.64 -4.74 -5.91
C LEU A 190 -15.32 -3.39 -5.68
N ARG A 191 -15.48 -2.96 -4.41
CA ARG A 191 -16.07 -1.65 -4.08
C ARG A 191 -15.32 -0.49 -4.74
N GLN A 192 -13.99 -0.55 -4.82
CA GLN A 192 -13.19 0.51 -5.43
C GLN A 192 -13.37 0.60 -6.95
N ILE A 193 -13.48 -0.54 -7.63
CA ILE A 193 -13.62 -0.59 -9.09
C ILE A 193 -15.09 -0.62 -9.54
N GLN A 194 -16.04 -0.49 -8.60
CA GLN A 194 -17.46 -0.69 -8.90
C GLN A 194 -17.96 0.25 -9.99
N SER A 195 -17.54 1.51 -9.99
CA SER A 195 -17.92 2.49 -11.02
C SER A 195 -17.41 2.10 -12.42
N GLU A 196 -16.22 1.49 -12.50
CA GLU A 196 -15.66 0.98 -13.74
C GLU A 196 -16.43 -0.25 -14.22
N VAL A 197 -16.73 -1.18 -13.31
CA VAL A 197 -17.57 -2.36 -13.58
C VAL A 197 -18.95 -1.93 -14.08
N ASP A 198 -19.59 -0.96 -13.42
CA ASP A 198 -20.90 -0.43 -13.82
C ASP A 198 -20.84 0.26 -15.18
N SER A 199 -19.72 0.90 -15.53
CA SER A 199 -19.50 1.46 -16.86
C SER A 199 -19.39 0.38 -17.93
N LEU A 200 -18.71 -0.73 -17.64
CA LEU A 200 -18.56 -1.85 -18.57
C LEU A 200 -19.90 -2.54 -18.82
N VAL A 201 -20.68 -2.78 -17.76
CA VAL A 201 -22.04 -3.30 -17.88
C VAL A 201 -22.93 -2.39 -18.73
N ARG A 202 -22.85 -1.06 -18.52
CA ARG A 202 -23.58 -0.09 -19.35
C ARG A 202 -23.16 -0.10 -20.83
N ASN A 203 -21.94 -0.52 -21.12
CA ASN A 203 -21.41 -0.66 -22.48
C ASN A 203 -21.64 -2.07 -23.06
N ASN A 204 -22.54 -2.87 -22.49
CA ASN A 204 -22.85 -4.25 -22.90
C ASN A 204 -21.63 -5.19 -22.88
N VAL A 205 -20.65 -4.94 -22.00
CA VAL A 205 -19.56 -5.87 -21.74
C VAL A 205 -20.02 -6.87 -20.70
N ASP A 206 -19.91 -8.17 -21.01
CA ASP A 206 -20.27 -9.23 -20.09
C ASP A 206 -19.31 -9.30 -18.90
N VAL A 207 -19.85 -9.12 -17.69
CA VAL A 207 -19.14 -9.25 -16.41
C VAL A 207 -19.56 -10.54 -15.72
N HIS A 208 -18.59 -11.39 -15.42
CA HIS A 208 -18.75 -12.69 -14.76
C HIS A 208 -17.99 -12.77 -13.44
N GLU A 209 -18.24 -13.86 -12.72
CA GLU A 209 -17.51 -14.19 -11.50
C GLU A 209 -16.05 -14.56 -11.80
N CYS A 210 -15.14 -13.94 -11.05
CA CYS A 210 -13.72 -14.25 -11.14
C CYS A 210 -13.45 -15.63 -10.51
N TYR A 211 -12.83 -16.53 -11.27
CA TYR A 211 -12.52 -17.87 -10.77
C TYR A 211 -11.51 -17.87 -9.60
N GLN A 212 -10.72 -16.80 -9.43
CA GLN A 212 -9.71 -16.62 -8.39
C GLN A 212 -10.30 -16.06 -7.08
N CYS A 213 -10.90 -14.86 -7.12
CA CYS A 213 -11.37 -14.16 -5.92
C CYS A 213 -12.89 -14.25 -5.69
N LYS A 214 -13.62 -14.92 -6.60
CA LYS A 214 -15.09 -15.12 -6.56
C LYS A 214 -15.93 -13.84 -6.62
N GLN A 215 -15.31 -12.69 -6.90
CA GLN A 215 -16.02 -11.42 -7.10
C GLN A 215 -16.54 -11.28 -8.53
N LYS A 216 -17.68 -10.60 -8.72
CA LYS A 216 -18.25 -10.28 -10.04
C LYS A 216 -17.52 -9.11 -10.71
N ALA A 217 -16.29 -9.36 -11.12
CA ALA A 217 -15.40 -8.36 -11.74
C ALA A 217 -14.53 -8.93 -12.87
N SER A 218 -14.84 -10.12 -13.38
CA SER A 218 -14.15 -10.68 -14.54
C SER A 218 -14.87 -10.27 -15.81
N VAL A 219 -14.15 -9.86 -16.86
CA VAL A 219 -14.74 -9.58 -18.17
C VAL A 219 -14.18 -10.51 -19.22
N THR A 220 -15.00 -10.85 -20.22
CA THR A 220 -14.56 -11.56 -21.42
C THR A 220 -14.32 -10.52 -22.51
N LEU A 221 -13.05 -10.26 -22.86
CA LEU A 221 -12.72 -9.46 -24.04
C LEU A 221 -12.75 -10.37 -25.26
N THR A 222 -13.83 -10.30 -26.05
CA THR A 222 -13.90 -10.91 -27.38
C THR A 222 -13.34 -9.91 -28.39
N GLU A 223 -12.10 -10.08 -28.83
CA GLU A 223 -11.56 -9.27 -29.93
C GLU A 223 -11.98 -9.85 -31.29
N PRO A 224 -12.39 -8.98 -32.21
CA PRO A 224 -11.77 -8.96 -33.53
C PRO A 224 -11.25 -7.54 -33.86
N ASP A 225 -10.07 -7.47 -34.49
CA ASP A 225 -9.28 -6.27 -34.86
C ASP A 225 -8.47 -5.55 -33.76
N VAL A 226 -7.46 -6.22 -33.20
CA VAL A 226 -6.46 -5.55 -32.35
C VAL A 226 -5.02 -5.79 -32.86
N ASP A 227 -4.28 -4.68 -33.02
CA ASP A 227 -2.86 -4.59 -33.38
C ASP A 227 -2.02 -5.49 -32.44
N PRO A 228 -1.08 -6.31 -32.96
CA PRO A 228 -0.31 -7.29 -32.19
C PRO A 228 0.54 -6.71 -31.04
N ARG A 229 0.62 -5.38 -30.87
CA ARG A 229 1.21 -4.73 -29.69
C ARG A 229 0.28 -4.70 -28.46
N TYR A 230 -0.98 -5.09 -28.59
CA TYR A 230 -1.99 -5.05 -27.52
C TYR A 230 -2.46 -6.43 -27.05
N VAL A 231 -1.82 -7.51 -27.49
CA VAL A 231 -2.10 -8.86 -26.98
C VAL A 231 -1.56 -8.98 -25.56
N LEU A 232 -2.39 -8.65 -24.58
CA LEU A 232 -2.07 -8.76 -23.16
C LEU A 232 -2.50 -10.11 -22.60
N GLN A 233 -1.49 -10.83 -22.11
CA GLN A 233 -1.58 -12.10 -21.42
C GLN A 233 -2.55 -12.02 -20.24
N ASN A 234 -3.65 -12.76 -20.40
CA ASN A 234 -4.57 -13.30 -19.41
C ASN A 234 -4.15 -13.12 -17.94
N THR A 235 -4.77 -12.17 -17.22
CA THR A 235 -4.87 -12.21 -15.75
C THR A 235 -6.16 -11.52 -15.26
N THR A 236 -6.87 -12.22 -14.37
CA THR A 236 -8.15 -11.91 -13.71
C THR A 236 -8.23 -10.58 -12.94
N CYS A 237 -9.47 -10.07 -12.79
CA CYS A 237 -9.89 -8.91 -11.99
C CYS A 237 -9.20 -7.58 -12.35
N LEU A 238 -9.40 -7.23 -13.62
CA LEU A 238 -9.30 -5.90 -14.23
C LEU A 238 -8.19 -5.00 -13.68
N ASN A 239 -7.02 -5.20 -14.29
CA ASN A 239 -5.99 -4.17 -14.47
C ASN A 239 -6.60 -2.89 -15.04
N ARG A 240 -6.27 -1.75 -14.44
CA ARG A 240 -5.91 -0.58 -15.22
C ARG A 240 -4.48 -0.17 -14.90
N HIS A 241 -3.71 -0.12 -15.98
CA HIS A 241 -2.40 0.50 -16.08
C HIS A 241 -2.46 1.96 -15.62
N GLY A 242 -1.45 2.35 -14.84
CA GLY A 242 -1.12 3.70 -14.40
C GLY A 242 0.06 3.64 -13.44
#